data_AF-A0AAV4C0N8-F1
#
_entry.id   AF-A0AAV4C0N8-F1
#
_cell.length_a   1.000
_cell.length_b   1.000
_cell.length_c   1.000
_cell.angle_alpha   90.00
_cell.angle_beta   90.00
_cell.angle_gamma   90.00
#
_symmetry.space_group_name_H-M   'P 1'
#
loop_
_entity.id
_entity.type
_entity.pdbx_description
1 polymer ?
#
loop_
_entity_poly.entity_id
_entity_poly.type
_entity_poly.pdbx_seq_one_letter_code
_entity_poly.pdbx_strand_id
1 'polypeptide(L)'
;MAIANLEKPNARIYSHLIGIAYVKDIHENLKIFMEDINSQMEQLRATQRNGRETIVFLHGDYDFLCKVYGLYSPQGTYPCLWCLTTKRRIQENTERSPCSLALFKSHFERHKTETEQDKRQASQYNNCKHEPLISIELEKISPPYLHILLGIVLKHHRLWEQAADNIDLKIYNDGSPCKSGNSHLPCDYGRNWKKFFEKKKEIAFLEGCVAFERTGSSHQSYAEKLESRQDELETITHAQLTSRSGPVCSKLDSML
;
A
#
# COMPACT_ATOMS: atom_id res chain seq x y z
N MET A 1 14.90 -35.54 9.91
CA MET A 1 14.38 -34.69 11.01
C MET A 1 14.18 -33.29 10.44
N ALA A 2 12.93 -32.88 10.20
CA ALA A 2 12.65 -31.52 9.74
C ALA A 2 12.87 -30.57 10.93
N ILE A 3 13.86 -29.68 10.81
CA ILE A 3 14.23 -28.71 11.86
C ILE A 3 13.31 -27.48 11.82
N ALA A 4 12.51 -27.33 10.75
CA ALA A 4 11.53 -26.27 10.58
C ALA A 4 10.25 -26.80 9.94
N ASN A 5 9.13 -26.15 10.23
CA ASN A 5 7.86 -26.37 9.53
C ASN A 5 7.92 -25.73 8.14
N LEU A 6 8.25 -26.53 7.13
CA LEU A 6 8.34 -26.08 5.74
C LEU A 6 7.01 -26.17 4.98
N GLU A 7 6.03 -26.90 5.51
CA GLU A 7 4.77 -27.12 4.82
C GLU A 7 3.84 -25.91 4.96
N LYS A 8 3.69 -25.41 6.20
CA LYS A 8 2.76 -24.31 6.51
C LYS A 8 3.34 -23.34 7.56
N PRO A 9 4.50 -22.69 7.30
CA PRO A 9 5.19 -21.85 8.27
C PRO A 9 4.35 -20.66 8.75
N ASN A 10 3.41 -20.18 7.93
CA ASN A 10 2.56 -19.03 8.21
C ASN A 10 1.15 -19.40 8.69
N ALA A 11 0.88 -20.69 8.98
CA ALA A 11 -0.44 -21.10 9.46
C ALA A 11 -0.66 -20.70 10.92
N ARG A 12 -1.86 -20.19 11.22
CA ARG A 12 -2.25 -19.71 12.56
C ARG A 12 -2.05 -20.74 13.67
N ILE A 13 -2.16 -22.03 13.36
CA ILE A 13 -1.97 -23.13 14.33
C ILE A 13 -0.55 -23.16 14.93
N TYR A 14 0.43 -22.53 14.28
CA TYR A 14 1.82 -22.42 14.77
C TYR A 14 2.14 -21.02 15.30
N SER A 15 1.15 -20.15 15.42
CA SER A 15 1.30 -18.80 15.98
C SER A 15 0.88 -18.81 17.44
N HIS A 16 1.83 -18.52 18.33
CA HIS A 16 1.57 -18.40 19.76
C HIS A 16 1.48 -16.93 20.15
N LEU A 17 0.41 -16.57 20.86
CA LEU A 17 0.26 -15.24 21.43
C LEU A 17 1.04 -15.15 22.73
N ILE A 18 2.06 -14.29 22.76
CA ILE A 18 2.95 -14.10 23.92
C ILE A 18 2.56 -12.85 24.72
N GLY A 19 1.98 -11.83 24.07
CA GLY A 19 1.54 -10.61 24.76
C GLY A 19 0.59 -9.77 23.93
N ILE A 20 -0.25 -9.00 24.61
CA ILE A 20 -1.13 -7.99 24.04
C ILE A 20 -1.00 -6.74 24.91
N ALA A 21 -0.87 -5.58 24.27
CA ALA A 21 -0.95 -4.30 24.95
C ALA A 21 -2.02 -3.44 24.28
N TYR A 22 -2.90 -2.86 25.09
CA TYR A 22 -3.91 -1.91 24.62
C TYR A 22 -3.43 -0.48 24.83
N VAL A 23 -2.47 -0.07 24.00
CA VAL A 23 -1.76 1.21 24.11
C VAL A 23 -1.55 1.81 22.72
N LYS A 24 -1.27 3.12 22.66
CA LYS A 24 -0.84 3.74 21.40
C LYS A 24 0.51 3.16 20.98
N ASP A 25 0.67 2.91 19.68
CA ASP A 25 1.91 2.44 19.08
C ASP A 25 2.93 3.58 18.96
N ILE A 26 3.53 3.94 20.10
CA ILE A 26 4.61 4.92 20.23
C ILE A 26 5.80 4.27 20.93
N HIS A 27 7.01 4.79 20.68
CA HIS A 27 8.26 4.20 21.16
C HIS A 27 8.28 4.03 22.69
N GLU A 28 7.76 4.99 23.45
CA GLU A 28 7.71 4.97 24.90
C GLU A 28 6.87 3.80 25.45
N ASN A 29 5.74 3.51 24.80
CA ASN A 29 4.89 2.38 25.18
C ASN A 29 5.51 1.05 24.75
N LEU A 30 6.12 1.00 23.55
CA LEU A 30 6.86 -0.17 23.09
C LEU A 30 8.05 -0.48 24.00
N LYS A 31 8.76 0.53 24.52
CA LYS A 31 9.87 0.34 25.45
C LYS A 31 9.44 -0.46 26.68
N ILE A 32 8.34 -0.04 27.32
CA ILE A 32 7.79 -0.72 28.49
C ILE A 32 7.38 -2.14 28.14
N PHE A 33 6.69 -2.34 27.02
CA PHE A 33 6.23 -3.67 26.59
C PHE A 33 7.39 -4.61 26.22
N MET A 34 8.44 -4.08 25.60
CA MET A 34 9.58 -4.86 25.10
C MET A 34 10.63 -5.15 26.16
N GLU A 35 10.65 -4.44 27.29
CA GLU A 35 11.65 -4.64 28.36
C GLU A 35 11.65 -6.09 28.89
N ASP A 36 10.47 -6.58 29.28
CA ASP A 36 10.30 -7.95 29.76
C ASP A 36 10.59 -8.98 28.66
N ILE A 37 10.11 -8.72 27.44
CA ILE A 37 10.32 -9.62 26.30
C ILE A 37 11.81 -9.71 25.97
N ASN A 38 12.54 -8.60 25.99
CA ASN A 38 13.98 -8.56 25.71
C ASN A 38 14.77 -9.32 26.77
N SER A 39 14.44 -9.15 28.06
CA SER A 39 15.03 -9.93 29.15
C SER A 39 14.82 -11.45 28.96
N GLN A 40 13.60 -11.87 28.61
CA GLN A 40 13.29 -13.28 28.34
C GLN A 40 14.00 -13.81 27.08
N MET A 41 14.13 -12.99 26.03
CA MET A 41 14.87 -13.36 24.83
C MET A 41 16.36 -13.57 25.13
N GLU A 42 16.97 -12.75 25.97
CA GLU A 42 18.37 -12.92 26.37
C GLU A 42 18.56 -14.19 27.21
N GLN A 43 17.64 -14.50 28.12
CA GLN A 43 17.64 -15.78 28.85
C GLN A 43 17.51 -16.99 27.91
N LEU A 44 16.62 -16.89 26.91
CA LEU A 44 16.43 -17.94 25.91
C LEU A 44 17.69 -18.18 25.07
N ARG A 45 18.40 -17.10 24.70
CA ARG A 45 19.66 -17.16 23.94
C ARG A 45 20.81 -17.75 24.76
N ALA A 46 20.87 -17.41 26.04
CA ALA A 46 21.86 -17.98 26.98
C ALA A 46 21.61 -19.47 27.25
N THR A 47 20.38 -19.95 27.04
CA THR A 47 20.03 -21.36 27.25
C THR A 47 20.50 -22.20 26.06
N GLN A 48 21.40 -23.15 26.33
CA GLN A 48 21.77 -24.17 25.36
C GLN A 48 20.73 -25.30 25.32
N ARG A 49 20.31 -25.68 24.12
CA ARG A 49 19.42 -26.82 23.90
C ARG A 49 20.19 -27.95 23.23
N ASN A 50 20.39 -29.06 23.92
CA ASN A 50 21.17 -30.21 23.43
C ASN A 50 22.60 -29.81 22.98
N GLY A 51 23.26 -28.93 23.73
CA GLY A 51 24.60 -28.43 23.42
C GLY A 51 24.67 -27.47 22.22
N ARG A 52 23.51 -26.95 21.75
CA ARG A 52 23.43 -25.97 20.66
C ARG A 52 22.93 -24.63 21.19
N GLU A 53 23.48 -23.56 20.64
CA GLU A 53 23.02 -22.20 20.90
C GLU A 53 21.66 -21.93 20.26
N THR A 54 20.84 -21.12 20.94
CA THR A 54 19.53 -20.70 20.45
C THR A 54 19.66 -19.36 19.73
N ILE A 55 19.33 -19.32 18.44
CA ILE A 55 19.30 -18.08 17.65
C ILE A 55 17.85 -17.61 17.50
N VAL A 56 17.60 -16.36 17.89
CA VAL A 56 16.29 -15.71 17.77
C VAL A 56 16.30 -14.76 16.57
N PHE A 57 15.34 -14.94 15.68
CA PHE A 57 15.07 -14.06 14.55
C PHE A 57 13.86 -13.17 14.86
N LEU A 58 13.88 -11.94 14.35
CA LEU A 58 12.75 -11.02 14.48
C LEU A 58 12.04 -10.84 13.15
N HIS A 59 10.71 -10.76 13.23
CA HIS A 59 9.85 -10.38 12.13
C HIS A 59 8.81 -9.37 12.62
N GLY A 60 8.46 -8.43 11.76
CA GLY A 60 7.43 -7.42 12.01
C GLY A 60 7.26 -6.55 10.77
N ASP A 61 6.21 -5.75 10.72
CA ASP A 61 6.13 -4.72 9.69
C ASP A 61 7.27 -3.70 9.83
N TYR A 62 7.49 -2.93 8.77
CA TYR A 62 8.65 -2.05 8.72
C TYR A 62 8.59 -0.89 9.72
N ASP A 63 7.39 -0.41 10.02
CA ASP A 63 7.20 0.71 10.94
C ASP A 63 7.48 0.28 12.39
N PHE A 64 7.00 -0.90 12.78
CA PHE A 64 7.36 -1.56 14.04
C PHE A 64 8.88 -1.75 14.15
N LEU A 65 9.53 -2.30 13.12
CA LEU A 65 10.97 -2.48 13.12
C LEU A 65 11.71 -1.15 13.28
N CYS A 66 11.30 -0.08 12.58
CA CYS A 66 11.88 1.25 12.78
C CYS A 66 11.77 1.71 14.24
N LYS A 67 10.59 1.58 14.88
CA LYS A 67 10.41 2.00 16.28
C LYS A 67 11.27 1.19 17.26
N VAL A 68 11.38 -0.12 17.02
CA VAL A 68 12.16 -1.04 17.86
C VAL A 68 13.66 -0.80 17.74
N TYR A 69 14.15 -0.46 16.54
CA TYR A 69 15.56 -0.08 16.33
C TYR A 69 15.84 1.42 16.55
N GLY A 70 14.84 2.17 17.02
CA GLY A 70 14.99 3.58 17.40
C GLY A 70 15.10 4.57 16.23
N LEU A 71 14.71 4.15 15.03
CA LEU A 71 14.61 5.02 13.86
C LEU A 71 13.33 5.87 13.88
N TYR A 72 13.42 7.10 13.38
CA TYR A 72 12.31 8.06 13.38
C TYR A 72 11.09 7.60 12.55
N SER A 73 11.31 7.17 11.30
CA SER A 73 10.22 6.75 10.41
C SER A 73 10.76 6.11 9.13
N PRO A 74 10.01 5.17 8.51
CA PRO A 74 10.25 4.73 7.13
C PRO A 74 10.39 5.84 6.09
N GLN A 75 9.84 7.03 6.36
CA GLN A 75 9.80 8.13 5.40
C GLN A 75 10.93 9.14 5.57
N GLY A 76 11.82 8.95 6.55
CA GLY A 76 12.90 9.88 6.83
C GLY A 76 14.02 9.88 5.78
N THR A 77 15.04 10.73 6.00
CA THR A 77 16.18 10.90 5.08
C THR A 77 16.96 9.62 4.85
N TYR A 78 17.18 8.82 5.90
CA TYR A 78 17.78 7.48 5.90
C TYR A 78 16.68 6.46 6.19
N PRO A 79 15.97 5.97 5.16
CA PRO A 79 14.78 5.16 5.36
C PRO A 79 15.09 3.68 5.60
N CYS A 80 16.30 3.19 5.32
CA CYS A 80 16.67 1.76 5.33
C CYS A 80 17.25 1.32 6.69
N LEU A 81 16.82 0.18 7.21
CA LEU A 81 17.41 -0.45 8.39
C LEU A 81 18.81 -1.02 8.10
N TRP A 82 19.02 -1.59 6.91
CA TRP A 82 20.24 -2.35 6.59
C TRP A 82 21.36 -1.52 5.96
N CYS A 83 21.12 -0.26 5.60
CA CYS A 83 22.14 0.58 4.99
C CYS A 83 21.96 2.07 5.31
N LEU A 84 23.02 2.85 5.10
CA LEU A 84 23.04 4.30 5.34
C LEU A 84 22.74 5.11 4.07
N THR A 85 22.05 4.53 3.09
CA THR A 85 21.70 5.23 1.86
C THR A 85 20.56 6.21 2.10
N THR A 86 20.73 7.47 1.69
CA THR A 86 19.65 8.45 1.79
C THR A 86 18.58 8.23 0.73
N LYS A 87 17.34 8.65 1.01
CA LYS A 87 16.21 8.57 0.08
C LYS A 87 16.51 9.13 -1.31
N ARG A 88 17.29 10.22 -1.38
CA ARG A 88 17.76 10.82 -2.64
C ARG A 88 18.67 9.87 -3.43
N ARG A 89 19.61 9.23 -2.72
CA ARG A 89 20.65 8.37 -3.34
C ARG A 89 20.18 6.97 -3.70
N ILE A 90 19.02 6.52 -3.21
CA ILE A 90 18.45 5.20 -3.56
C ILE A 90 18.31 5.02 -5.08
N GLN A 91 18.06 6.11 -5.81
CA GLN A 91 17.89 6.09 -7.27
C GLN A 91 19.23 6.06 -8.04
N GLU A 92 20.35 6.36 -7.38
CA GLU A 92 21.63 6.62 -8.05
C GLU A 92 22.46 5.35 -8.34
N ASN A 93 21.92 4.15 -8.08
CA ASN A 93 22.62 2.86 -8.23
C ASN A 93 24.07 2.86 -7.73
N THR A 94 24.31 3.52 -6.59
CA THR A 94 25.64 3.61 -5.97
C THR A 94 25.84 2.52 -4.92
N GLU A 95 27.10 2.22 -4.62
CA GLU A 95 27.48 1.30 -3.56
C GLU A 95 26.89 1.77 -2.22
N ARG A 96 26.36 0.81 -1.44
CA ARG A 96 25.62 1.10 -0.21
C ARG A 96 26.47 0.75 0.99
N SER A 97 26.67 1.73 1.87
CA SER A 97 27.32 1.49 3.16
C SER A 97 26.39 0.66 4.05
N PRO A 98 26.83 -0.52 4.55
CA PRO A 98 26.02 -1.35 5.42
C PRO A 98 25.76 -0.67 6.76
N CYS A 99 24.69 -1.09 7.42
CA CYS A 99 24.36 -0.66 8.78
C CYS A 99 24.44 -1.87 9.74
N SER A 100 24.69 -1.61 11.02
CA SER A 100 24.72 -2.61 12.08
C SER A 100 24.05 -2.08 13.34
N LEU A 101 23.67 -2.97 14.26
CA LEU A 101 23.09 -2.57 15.54
C LEU A 101 24.05 -1.70 16.36
N ALA A 102 25.34 -2.02 16.35
CA ALA A 102 26.37 -1.22 17.02
C ALA A 102 26.42 0.22 16.47
N LEU A 103 26.22 0.38 15.16
CA LEU A 103 26.19 1.69 14.52
C LEU A 103 24.94 2.49 14.93
N PHE A 104 23.78 1.85 15.06
CA PHE A 104 22.59 2.52 15.60
C PHE A 104 22.80 3.02 17.03
N LYS A 105 23.43 2.20 17.88
CA LYS A 105 23.79 2.61 19.24
C LYS A 105 24.74 3.81 19.24
N SER A 106 25.78 3.80 18.40
CA SER A 106 26.71 4.94 18.34
C SER A 106 26.06 6.22 17.82
N HIS A 107 25.18 6.12 16.81
CA HIS A 107 24.44 7.26 16.29
C HIS A 107 23.46 7.83 17.31
N PHE A 108 22.79 6.97 18.08
CA PHE A 108 21.91 7.38 19.17
C PHE A 108 22.68 8.10 20.28
N GLU A 109 23.81 7.54 20.74
CA GLU A 109 24.64 8.21 21.77
C GLU A 109 25.15 9.57 21.29
N ARG A 110 25.62 9.65 20.03
CA ARG A 110 26.02 10.92 19.43
C ARG A 110 24.87 11.93 19.37
N HIS A 111 23.68 11.49 18.94
CA HIS A 111 22.48 12.32 18.95
C HIS A 111 22.17 12.81 20.37
N LYS A 112 22.19 11.92 21.36
CA LYS A 112 21.91 12.25 22.77
C LYS A 112 22.91 13.28 23.33
N THR A 113 24.20 13.15 23.04
CA THR A 113 25.23 14.08 23.52
C THR A 113 25.23 15.42 22.79
N GLU A 114 24.91 15.44 21.49
CA GLU A 114 25.04 16.64 20.65
C GLU A 114 23.72 17.44 20.51
N THR A 115 22.56 16.85 20.84
CA THR A 115 21.24 17.49 20.63
C THR A 115 20.38 17.60 21.88
N GLU A 116 20.97 17.78 23.08
CA GLU A 116 20.24 17.97 24.35
C GLU A 116 19.08 19.01 24.27
N GLN A 117 19.05 19.89 23.27
CA GLN A 117 18.04 20.95 23.11
C GLN A 117 17.21 20.93 21.79
N ASP A 118 17.56 20.18 20.74
CA ASP A 118 16.82 20.22 19.46
C ASP A 118 16.53 18.84 18.82
N LYS A 119 15.35 18.31 19.14
CA LYS A 119 14.82 17.03 18.65
C LYS A 119 14.58 16.97 17.13
N ARG A 120 14.72 18.08 16.40
CA ARG A 120 14.45 18.16 14.94
C ARG A 120 15.64 17.72 14.08
N GLN A 121 16.80 17.42 14.68
CA GLN A 121 18.02 17.12 13.95
C GLN A 121 18.31 15.63 13.74
N ALA A 122 17.38 14.71 14.05
CA ALA A 122 17.59 13.26 13.88
C ALA A 122 18.08 12.85 12.47
N SER A 123 17.72 13.62 11.43
CA SER A 123 18.22 13.40 10.07
C SER A 123 19.74 13.54 9.91
N GLN A 124 20.41 14.31 10.76
CA GLN A 124 21.88 14.45 10.82
C GLN A 124 22.55 13.25 11.48
N TYR A 125 21.79 12.44 12.22
CA TYR A 125 22.24 11.25 12.94
C TYR A 125 21.62 9.98 12.36
N ASN A 126 21.47 9.95 11.04
CA ASN A 126 20.96 8.80 10.28
C ASN A 126 19.58 8.33 10.77
N ASN A 127 18.71 9.28 11.16
CA ASN A 127 17.38 9.07 11.72
C ASN A 127 17.33 8.28 13.05
N CYS A 128 18.47 8.06 13.72
CA CYS A 128 18.51 7.42 15.02
C CYS A 128 18.08 8.42 16.10
N LYS A 129 16.87 8.24 16.64
CA LYS A 129 16.28 9.14 17.65
C LYS A 129 16.24 8.50 19.02
N HIS A 130 16.08 7.19 19.07
CA HIS A 130 15.93 6.43 20.30
C HIS A 130 16.94 5.29 20.35
N GLU A 131 17.16 4.78 21.55
CA GLU A 131 17.95 3.57 21.76
C GLU A 131 17.20 2.36 21.18
N PRO A 132 17.89 1.42 20.50
CA PRO A 132 17.28 0.15 20.12
C PRO A 132 16.74 -0.61 21.34
N LEU A 133 15.48 -1.04 21.27
CA LEU A 133 14.77 -1.73 22.36
C LEU A 133 15.15 -3.22 22.49
N ILE A 134 15.85 -3.76 21.50
CA ILE A 134 16.22 -5.18 21.44
C ILE A 134 17.67 -5.35 21.00
N SER A 135 18.29 -6.44 21.45
CA SER A 135 19.67 -6.80 21.12
C SER A 135 19.75 -7.81 19.97
N ILE A 136 18.95 -7.64 18.91
CA ILE A 136 18.93 -8.54 17.75
C ILE A 136 19.68 -7.89 16.60
N GLU A 137 20.77 -8.53 16.14
CA GLU A 137 21.54 -8.06 14.99
C GLU A 137 20.70 -8.01 13.70
N LEU A 138 21.04 -7.09 12.80
CA LEU A 138 20.22 -6.79 11.61
C LEU A 138 20.17 -7.96 10.62
N GLU A 139 21.19 -8.81 10.61
CA GLU A 139 21.26 -10.05 9.82
C GLU A 139 20.27 -11.11 10.30
N LYS A 140 19.76 -10.97 11.53
CA LYS A 140 18.75 -11.85 12.14
C LYS A 140 17.34 -11.26 12.05
N ILE A 141 17.15 -10.20 11.27
CA ILE A 141 15.83 -9.63 10.97
C ILE A 141 15.39 -10.12 9.60
N SER A 142 14.18 -10.68 9.53
CA SER A 142 13.56 -10.98 8.24
C SER A 142 12.98 -9.70 7.62
N PRO A 143 13.29 -9.38 6.35
CA PRO A 143 12.56 -8.35 5.62
C PRO A 143 11.04 -8.61 5.66
N PRO A 144 10.21 -7.56 5.75
CA PRO A 144 8.76 -7.69 5.76
C PRO A 144 8.21 -7.95 4.35
N TYR A 145 8.44 -9.14 3.80
CA TYR A 145 8.13 -9.49 2.41
C TYR A 145 6.68 -9.18 2.02
N LEU A 146 5.70 -9.46 2.88
CA LEU A 146 4.30 -9.14 2.62
C LEU A 146 4.10 -7.64 2.39
N HIS A 147 4.65 -6.79 3.26
CA HIS A 147 4.53 -5.34 3.13
C HIS A 147 5.33 -4.79 1.94
N ILE A 148 6.48 -5.39 1.62
CA ILE A 148 7.24 -5.06 0.41
C ILE A 148 6.41 -5.36 -0.83
N LEU A 149 5.80 -6.55 -0.92
CA LEU A 149 4.95 -6.94 -2.03
C LEU A 149 3.74 -6.01 -2.17
N LEU A 150 3.05 -5.71 -1.06
CA LEU A 150 1.94 -4.76 -1.05
C LEU A 150 2.39 -3.38 -1.55
N GLY A 151 3.56 -2.91 -1.12
CA GLY A 151 4.14 -1.66 -1.61
C GLY A 151 4.45 -1.66 -3.10
N ILE A 152 4.99 -2.76 -3.63
CA ILE A 152 5.25 -2.96 -5.07
C ILE A 152 3.94 -2.92 -5.85
N VAL A 153 2.94 -3.71 -5.44
CA VAL A 153 1.63 -3.78 -6.10
C VAL A 153 0.96 -2.40 -6.10
N LEU A 154 0.94 -1.72 -4.96
CA LEU A 154 0.38 -0.37 -4.84
C LEU A 154 1.11 0.64 -5.73
N LYS A 155 2.45 0.55 -5.83
CA LYS A 155 3.23 1.42 -6.72
C LYS A 155 2.90 1.16 -8.19
N HIS A 156 2.82 -0.10 -8.61
CA HIS A 156 2.46 -0.45 -9.98
C HIS A 156 1.04 -0.03 -10.33
N HIS A 157 0.09 -0.27 -9.41
CA HIS A 157 -1.29 0.21 -9.57
C HIS A 157 -1.35 1.71 -9.80
N ARG A 158 -0.66 2.51 -8.97
CA ARG A 158 -0.60 3.97 -9.14
C ARG A 158 0.03 4.39 -10.46
N LEU A 159 1.06 3.68 -10.93
CA LEU A 159 1.67 3.94 -12.23
C LEU A 159 0.71 3.61 -13.38
N TRP A 160 -0.07 2.55 -13.27
CA TRP A 160 -1.13 2.21 -14.24
C TRP A 160 -2.26 3.22 -14.23
N GLU A 161 -2.73 3.66 -13.05
CA GLU A 161 -3.71 4.73 -12.92
C GLU A 161 -3.22 6.00 -13.61
N GLN A 162 -1.96 6.41 -13.37
CA GLN A 162 -1.36 7.57 -14.02
C GLN A 162 -1.23 7.39 -15.54
N ALA A 163 -0.83 6.22 -16.01
CA ALA A 163 -0.72 5.94 -17.44
C ALA A 163 -2.11 5.98 -18.13
N ALA A 164 -3.12 5.40 -17.49
CA ALA A 164 -4.50 5.42 -17.97
C ALA A 164 -5.06 6.85 -18.00
N ASP A 165 -4.85 7.63 -16.94
CA ASP A 165 -5.26 9.04 -16.86
C ASP A 165 -4.59 9.87 -17.97
N ASN A 166 -3.30 9.63 -18.24
CA ASN A 166 -2.59 10.27 -19.36
C ASN A 166 -3.15 9.88 -20.73
N ILE A 167 -3.57 8.62 -20.92
CA ILE A 167 -4.24 8.17 -22.16
C ILE A 167 -5.60 8.84 -22.28
N ASP A 168 -6.38 8.88 -21.21
CA ASP A 168 -7.69 9.53 -21.17
C ASP A 168 -7.58 11.03 -21.52
N LEU A 169 -6.56 11.71 -20.99
CA LEU A 169 -6.26 13.10 -21.34
C LEU A 169 -5.82 13.26 -22.80
N LYS A 170 -5.04 12.31 -23.36
CA LYS A 170 -4.68 12.32 -24.78
C LYS A 170 -5.89 12.09 -25.67
N ILE A 171 -6.77 11.13 -25.36
CA ILE A 171 -8.04 10.90 -26.08
C ILE A 171 -8.87 12.18 -26.09
N TYR A 172 -8.96 12.87 -24.94
CA TYR A 172 -9.67 14.14 -24.83
C TYR A 172 -9.05 15.25 -25.70
N ASN A 173 -7.72 15.31 -25.77
CA ASN A 173 -6.98 16.35 -26.49
C ASN A 173 -6.78 16.08 -28.00
N ASP A 174 -6.67 14.81 -28.43
CA ASP A 174 -6.32 14.38 -29.80
C ASP A 174 -7.51 14.41 -30.79
N GLY A 175 -8.74 14.65 -30.31
CA GLY A 175 -9.93 14.84 -31.15
C GLY A 175 -11.06 13.87 -30.83
N SER A 176 -12.33 14.20 -31.00
CA SER A 176 -12.95 15.07 -31.99
C SER A 176 -13.96 16.00 -31.31
N PRO A 177 -14.34 17.17 -31.88
CA PRO A 177 -15.59 17.81 -31.47
C PRO A 177 -16.66 16.72 -31.49
N CYS A 178 -17.43 16.55 -30.41
CA CYS A 178 -18.67 15.77 -30.41
C CYS A 178 -19.36 16.08 -31.75
N LYS A 179 -19.26 15.18 -32.74
CA LYS A 179 -19.79 15.41 -34.10
C LYS A 179 -21.28 15.11 -34.05
N SER A 180 -22.00 15.93 -33.31
CA SER A 180 -23.42 16.09 -33.47
C SER A 180 -23.69 17.58 -33.43
N GLY A 181 -24.24 18.12 -34.51
CA GLY A 181 -24.83 19.46 -34.52
C GLY A 181 -25.97 19.66 -33.49
N ASN A 182 -26.18 18.69 -32.58
CA ASN A 182 -27.04 18.76 -31.41
C ASN A 182 -26.18 18.50 -30.16
N SER A 183 -26.11 19.51 -29.30
CA SER A 183 -25.24 19.69 -28.13
C SER A 183 -25.54 18.81 -26.91
N HIS A 184 -26.11 17.61 -27.07
CA HIS A 184 -26.63 16.83 -25.94
C HIS A 184 -26.12 15.40 -25.81
N LEU A 185 -25.34 14.88 -26.76
CA LEU A 185 -24.76 13.53 -26.61
C LEU A 185 -23.43 13.60 -25.86
N PRO A 186 -23.26 12.89 -24.73
CA PRO A 186 -21.99 12.76 -24.04
C PRO A 186 -20.94 12.21 -25.00
N CYS A 187 -19.84 12.95 -25.17
CA CYS A 187 -18.64 12.43 -25.82
C CYS A 187 -18.21 11.12 -25.11
N ASP A 188 -17.48 10.24 -25.81
CA ASP A 188 -17.06 8.91 -25.30
C ASP A 188 -15.99 8.97 -24.16
N TYR A 189 -16.01 10.03 -23.35
CA TYR A 189 -15.05 10.38 -22.32
C TYR A 189 -15.66 11.34 -21.28
N GLY A 190 -15.16 11.33 -20.04
CA GLY A 190 -15.57 12.25 -18.96
C GLY A 190 -16.24 11.57 -17.75
N ARG A 191 -16.50 12.35 -16.69
CA ARG A 191 -16.96 11.83 -15.38
C ARG A 191 -18.25 11.02 -15.42
N ASN A 192 -19.09 11.28 -16.41
CA ASN A 192 -20.35 10.57 -16.62
C ASN A 192 -20.26 9.48 -17.69
N TRP A 193 -19.10 9.24 -18.31
CA TRP A 193 -18.89 8.23 -19.35
C TRP A 193 -19.28 6.83 -18.85
N LYS A 194 -18.85 6.44 -17.64
CA LYS A 194 -19.18 5.12 -17.08
C LYS A 194 -20.70 4.91 -16.97
N LYS A 195 -21.41 5.91 -16.43
CA LYS A 195 -22.88 5.91 -16.33
C LYS A 195 -23.53 5.88 -17.70
N PHE A 196 -23.05 6.69 -18.64
CA PHE A 196 -23.52 6.72 -20.01
C PHE A 196 -23.34 5.36 -20.72
N PHE A 197 -22.16 4.75 -20.58
CA PHE A 197 -21.84 3.45 -21.18
C PHE A 197 -22.64 2.30 -20.56
N GLU A 198 -22.81 2.28 -19.23
CA GLU A 198 -23.67 1.31 -18.54
C GLU A 198 -25.13 1.44 -19.00
N LYS A 199 -25.65 2.67 -19.09
CA LYS A 199 -26.99 2.94 -19.60
C LYS A 199 -27.17 2.54 -21.05
N LYS A 200 -26.18 2.79 -21.91
CA LYS A 200 -26.18 2.36 -23.31
C LYS A 200 -26.22 0.82 -23.44
N LYS A 201 -25.54 0.10 -22.54
CA LYS A 201 -25.64 -1.37 -22.46
C LYS A 201 -27.03 -1.85 -22.00
N GLU A 202 -27.61 -1.19 -21.00
CA GLU A 202 -28.97 -1.48 -20.53
C GLU A 202 -30.00 -1.28 -21.66
N ILE A 203 -29.89 -0.18 -22.40
CA ILE A 203 -30.74 0.12 -23.57
C ILE A 203 -30.60 -0.97 -24.62
N ALA A 204 -29.38 -1.32 -25.04
CA ALA A 204 -29.16 -2.36 -26.05
C ALA A 204 -29.72 -3.73 -25.63
N PHE A 205 -29.65 -4.06 -24.33
CA PHE A 205 -30.28 -5.27 -23.79
C PHE A 205 -31.81 -5.20 -23.86
N LEU A 206 -32.41 -4.08 -23.44
CA LEU A 206 -33.85 -3.87 -23.47
C LEU A 206 -34.41 -3.86 -24.90
N GLU A 207 -33.71 -3.26 -25.86
CA GLU A 207 -34.02 -3.34 -27.29
C GLU A 207 -34.07 -4.79 -27.77
N GLY A 208 -33.11 -5.62 -27.34
CA GLY A 208 -33.09 -7.05 -27.62
C GLY A 208 -34.28 -7.79 -27.00
N CYS A 209 -34.66 -7.47 -25.76
CA CYS A 209 -35.83 -8.04 -25.10
C CYS A 209 -37.14 -7.67 -25.80
N VAL A 210 -37.32 -6.39 -26.16
CA VAL A 210 -38.50 -5.89 -26.90
C VAL A 210 -38.59 -6.55 -28.28
N ALA A 211 -37.47 -6.67 -29.00
CA ALA A 211 -37.44 -7.33 -30.31
C ALA A 211 -37.76 -8.83 -30.24
N PHE A 212 -37.43 -9.50 -29.13
CA PHE A 212 -37.65 -10.92 -28.91
C PHE A 212 -39.09 -11.24 -28.47
N GLU A 213 -39.65 -10.48 -27.51
CA GLU A 213 -41.01 -10.69 -27.02
C GLU A 213 -42.02 -9.90 -27.84
N ARG A 214 -42.70 -10.52 -28.82
CA ARG A 214 -43.54 -9.77 -29.77
C ARG A 214 -44.90 -9.30 -29.23
N THR A 215 -45.41 -9.90 -28.16
CA THR A 215 -46.74 -9.60 -27.59
C THR A 215 -46.85 -10.10 -26.15
N GLY A 216 -47.49 -9.33 -25.28
CA GLY A 216 -47.78 -9.71 -23.89
C GLY A 216 -47.45 -8.61 -22.87
N SER A 217 -47.76 -8.84 -21.60
CA SER A 217 -47.49 -7.91 -20.49
C SER A 217 -45.99 -7.65 -20.27
N SER A 218 -45.15 -8.64 -20.58
CA SER A 218 -43.70 -8.54 -20.48
C SER A 218 -43.10 -7.60 -21.53
N HIS A 219 -43.58 -7.67 -22.78
CA HIS A 219 -43.20 -6.72 -23.85
C HIS A 219 -43.50 -5.28 -23.46
N GLN A 220 -44.71 -5.02 -22.94
CA GLN A 220 -45.10 -3.68 -22.49
C GLN A 220 -44.20 -3.18 -21.35
N SER A 221 -43.86 -4.05 -20.39
CA SER A 221 -42.92 -3.71 -19.30
C SER A 221 -41.51 -3.41 -19.80
N TYR A 222 -41.01 -4.13 -20.81
CA TYR A 222 -39.69 -3.86 -21.39
C TYR A 222 -39.68 -2.57 -22.21
N ALA A 223 -40.77 -2.26 -22.92
CA ALA A 223 -40.92 -1.01 -23.67
C ALA A 223 -40.94 0.22 -22.75
N GLU A 224 -41.71 0.17 -21.64
CA GLU A 224 -41.75 1.24 -20.65
C GLU A 224 -40.37 1.46 -19.99
N LYS A 225 -39.65 0.38 -19.69
CA LYS A 225 -38.27 0.46 -19.17
C LYS A 225 -37.29 1.02 -20.19
N LEU A 226 -37.45 0.68 -21.47
CA LEU A 226 -36.61 1.17 -22.56
C LEU A 226 -36.76 2.70 -22.69
N GLU A 227 -37.99 3.18 -22.75
CA GLU A 227 -38.32 4.62 -22.83
C GLU A 227 -37.75 5.37 -21.62
N SER A 228 -37.99 4.87 -20.40
CA SER A 228 -37.43 5.47 -19.18
C SER A 228 -35.90 5.52 -19.17
N ARG A 229 -35.21 4.50 -19.71
CA ARG A 229 -33.73 4.49 -19.77
C ARG A 229 -33.18 5.37 -20.88
N GLN A 230 -33.91 5.53 -21.99
CA GLN A 230 -33.58 6.49 -23.05
C GLN A 230 -33.67 7.93 -22.52
N ASP A 231 -34.75 8.26 -21.80
CA ASP A 231 -34.91 9.56 -21.14
C ASP A 231 -33.77 9.84 -20.15
N GLU A 232 -33.43 8.87 -19.29
CA GLU A 232 -32.28 8.98 -18.38
C GLU A 232 -30.97 9.23 -19.12
N LEU A 233 -30.74 8.58 -20.27
CA LEU A 233 -29.52 8.76 -21.06
C LEU A 233 -29.41 10.19 -21.60
N GLU A 234 -30.52 10.79 -22.04
CA GLU A 234 -30.58 12.15 -22.56
C GLU A 234 -30.34 13.21 -21.48
N THR A 235 -30.65 12.91 -20.21
CA THR A 235 -30.39 13.80 -19.07
C THR A 235 -28.93 13.81 -18.61
N ILE A 236 -28.10 12.87 -19.07
CA ILE A 236 -26.69 12.80 -18.68
C ILE A 236 -25.92 13.92 -19.39
N THR A 237 -25.60 14.98 -18.67
CA THR A 237 -24.79 16.08 -19.20
C THR A 237 -23.29 15.74 -19.20
N HIS A 238 -22.58 16.24 -20.22
CA HIS A 238 -21.12 16.13 -20.27
C HIS A 238 -20.47 16.93 -19.13
N ALA A 239 -19.62 16.27 -18.35
CA ALA A 239 -18.83 16.88 -17.30
C ALA A 239 -17.34 16.73 -17.63
N GLN A 240 -16.55 17.78 -17.38
CA GLN A 240 -15.11 17.79 -17.60
C GLN A 240 -14.44 16.57 -16.95
N LEU A 241 -13.43 16.02 -17.63
CA LEU A 241 -12.59 14.95 -17.08
C LEU A 241 -11.95 15.42 -15.77
N THR A 242 -12.15 14.64 -14.73
CA THR A 242 -11.32 14.70 -13.52
C THR A 242 -10.48 13.45 -13.41
N SER A 243 -9.43 13.49 -12.58
CA SER A 243 -8.57 12.32 -12.34
C SER A 243 -9.39 11.06 -12.08
N ARG A 244 -9.02 9.96 -12.74
CA ARG A 244 -9.66 8.63 -12.68
C ARG A 244 -11.05 8.48 -13.29
N SER A 245 -11.55 9.50 -13.98
CA SER A 245 -12.93 9.48 -14.49
C SER A 245 -13.05 9.15 -15.99
N GLY A 246 -11.93 8.89 -16.66
CA GLY A 246 -11.91 8.59 -18.08
C GLY A 246 -12.19 7.11 -18.45
N PRO A 247 -12.38 6.84 -19.75
CA PRO A 247 -12.77 5.53 -20.27
C PRO A 247 -11.76 4.41 -20.02
N VAL A 248 -10.46 4.72 -19.98
CA VAL A 248 -9.41 3.74 -19.69
C VAL A 248 -9.27 3.57 -18.18
N CYS A 249 -9.21 4.66 -17.41
CA CYS A 249 -9.01 4.58 -15.97
C CYS A 249 -10.19 3.88 -15.25
N SER A 250 -11.42 4.12 -15.70
CA SER A 250 -12.64 3.49 -15.14
C SER A 250 -12.70 1.96 -15.32
N LYS A 251 -11.89 1.38 -16.22
CA LYS A 251 -11.76 -0.07 -16.39
C LYS A 251 -10.73 -0.69 -15.45
N LEU A 252 -9.80 0.09 -14.90
CA LEU A 252 -8.82 -0.41 -13.93
C LEU A 252 -9.49 -0.90 -12.65
N ASP A 253 -10.59 -0.26 -12.25
CA ASP A 253 -11.38 -0.68 -11.08
C ASP A 253 -11.99 -2.09 -11.23
N SER A 254 -12.07 -2.62 -12.46
CA SER A 254 -12.57 -3.98 -12.74
C SER A 254 -11.47 -5.05 -12.82
N MET A 255 -10.20 -4.65 -12.73
CA MET A 255 -9.04 -5.54 -12.82
C MET A 255 -8.47 -5.95 -11.46
N LEU A 256 -8.89 -5.30 -10.38
CA LEU A 256 -8.60 -5.67 -8.99
C LEU A 256 -9.79 -6.37 -8.35
#